data_AF-A0A7C1BKS9-F1
#
_entry.id   AF-A0A7C1BKS9-F1
#
_cell.length_a   1.000
_cell.length_b   1.000
_cell.length_c   1.000
_cell.angle_alpha   90.00
_cell.angle_beta   90.00
_cell.angle_gamma   90.00
#
_symmetry.space_group_name_H-M   'P 1'
#
loop_
_entity.id
_entity.type
_entity.pdbx_description
1 polymer ?
#
loop_
_entity_poly.entity_id
_entity_poly.type
_entity_poly.pdbx_seq_one_letter_code
_entity_poly.pdbx_strand_id
1 'polypeptide(L)'
;MEAIGKLIGIIGVLTFLFTMKQKVDDALAAIRAPESLNFYFLFFWALVAAILGGLFWAFCQQVFPPLASSFACSGASMAEGPMLGGSKEPHGLAAFMWAIVTNLPSAVLLFIVAARYGLLPLRGTVFASTAMLLFLGLASIMFYDFPLFGFKGFRCYVASRHLSYLETEMSLVVIWSALLALVPFLGIYVLSRLGWIGGLQGSLQGFLMAVGLTIGITSAAVGFFVAGYPVQVHESARGITAGIALRVSLFFGFILGRKL
;
A
#
# COMPACT_ATOMS: atom_id res chain seq x y z
N MET A 1 31.99 -12.08 5.23
CA MET A 1 31.48 -12.16 3.85
C MET A 1 30.15 -11.42 3.65
N GLU A 2 29.19 -11.50 4.59
CA GLU A 2 27.89 -10.84 4.47
C GLU A 2 27.95 -9.29 4.36
N ALA A 3 28.85 -8.64 5.11
CA ALA A 3 29.06 -7.19 5.04
C ALA A 3 29.61 -6.72 3.68
N ILE A 4 30.47 -7.54 3.05
CA ILE A 4 31.04 -7.27 1.72
C ILE A 4 29.95 -7.40 0.66
N GLY A 5 29.06 -8.40 0.77
CA GLY A 5 27.90 -8.54 -0.11
C GLY A 5 26.92 -7.37 -0.03
N LYS A 6 26.65 -6.84 1.18
CA LYS A 6 25.82 -5.63 1.37
C LYS A 6 26.49 -4.38 0.79
N LEU A 7 27.80 -4.23 0.95
CA LEU A 7 28.57 -3.11 0.40
C LEU A 7 28.58 -3.15 -1.14
N ILE A 8 28.79 -4.33 -1.75
CA ILE A 8 28.72 -4.52 -3.20
C ILE A 8 27.31 -4.28 -3.72
N GLY A 9 26.27 -4.67 -2.97
CA GLY A 9 24.87 -4.34 -3.31
C GLY A 9 24.59 -2.84 -3.30
N ILE A 10 25.06 -2.11 -2.29
CA ILE A 10 24.91 -0.65 -2.21
C ILE A 10 25.71 0.03 -3.32
N ILE A 11 26.96 -0.39 -3.57
CA ILE A 11 27.78 0.12 -4.67
C ILE A 11 27.11 -0.20 -6.00
N GLY A 12 26.59 -1.40 -6.22
CA GLY A 12 25.89 -1.79 -7.43
C GLY A 12 24.61 -0.98 -7.67
N VAL A 13 23.83 -0.70 -6.61
CA VAL A 13 22.66 0.19 -6.69
C VAL A 13 23.08 1.63 -6.96
N LEU A 14 24.12 2.15 -6.31
CA LEU A 14 24.63 3.50 -6.55
C LEU A 14 25.21 3.63 -7.96
N THR A 15 26.01 2.66 -8.43
CA THR A 15 26.53 2.62 -9.79
C THR A 15 25.39 2.50 -10.79
N PHE A 16 24.42 1.61 -10.58
CA PHE A 16 23.22 1.55 -11.41
C PHE A 16 22.47 2.90 -11.43
N LEU A 17 22.27 3.54 -10.28
CA LEU A 17 21.62 4.85 -10.20
C LEU A 17 22.43 5.95 -10.91
N PHE A 18 23.76 5.98 -10.78
CA PHE A 18 24.60 6.98 -11.44
C PHE A 18 24.74 6.74 -12.95
N THR A 19 24.90 5.49 -13.38
CA THR A 19 25.00 5.13 -14.81
C THR A 19 23.64 5.23 -15.51
N MET A 20 22.56 4.89 -14.82
CA MET A 20 21.20 5.07 -15.33
C MET A 20 20.73 6.50 -15.19
N LYS A 21 21.25 7.32 -14.26
CA LYS A 21 20.85 8.72 -14.10
C LYS A 21 20.93 9.45 -15.42
N GLN A 22 22.03 9.34 -16.16
CA GLN A 22 22.16 10.06 -17.43
C GLN A 22 21.20 9.53 -18.50
N LYS A 23 21.02 8.20 -18.60
CA LYS A 23 20.03 7.60 -19.51
C LYS A 23 18.59 7.93 -19.12
N VAL A 24 18.32 8.05 -17.82
CA VAL A 24 17.03 8.43 -17.24
C VAL A 24 16.80 9.92 -17.47
N ASP A 25 17.79 10.77 -17.28
CA ASP A 25 17.72 12.20 -17.56
C ASP A 25 17.51 12.46 -19.05
N ASP A 26 18.22 11.75 -19.93
CA ASP A 26 18.05 11.82 -21.39
C ASP A 26 16.67 11.29 -21.83
N ALA A 27 16.22 10.17 -21.23
CA ALA A 27 14.88 9.64 -21.47
C ALA A 27 13.79 10.55 -20.90
N LEU A 28 13.98 11.16 -19.74
CA LEU A 28 13.07 12.13 -19.12
C LEU A 28 13.03 13.45 -19.90
N ALA A 29 14.15 13.86 -20.51
CA ALA A 29 14.22 15.01 -21.40
C ALA A 29 13.54 14.73 -22.75
N ALA A 30 13.61 13.49 -23.25
CA ALA A 30 12.92 13.05 -24.45
C ALA A 30 11.42 12.81 -24.22
N ILE A 31 11.02 12.39 -23.02
CA ILE A 31 9.62 12.29 -22.61
C ILE A 31 9.12 13.72 -22.34
N ARG A 32 8.56 14.36 -23.36
CA ARG A 32 7.69 15.51 -23.11
C ARG A 32 6.60 15.05 -22.16
N ALA A 33 6.58 15.62 -20.96
CA ALA A 33 5.48 15.41 -20.02
C ALA A 33 4.16 15.65 -20.78
N PRO A 34 3.23 14.69 -20.77
CA PRO A 34 2.01 14.82 -21.55
C PRO A 34 1.28 16.11 -21.16
N GLU A 35 0.82 16.88 -22.14
CA GLU A 35 0.15 18.17 -21.88
C GLU A 35 -1.17 17.99 -21.12
N SER A 36 -1.74 16.79 -21.15
CA SER A 36 -2.95 16.41 -20.42
C SER A 36 -2.76 15.09 -19.67
N LEU A 37 -3.31 15.00 -18.47
CA LEU A 37 -3.40 13.74 -17.73
C LEU A 37 -4.53 12.88 -18.28
N ASN A 38 -4.20 11.66 -18.68
CA ASN A 38 -5.18 10.65 -19.08
C ASN A 38 -5.13 9.45 -18.13
N PHE A 39 -6.15 8.59 -18.23
CA PHE A 39 -6.27 7.39 -17.41
C PHE A 39 -5.03 6.49 -17.49
N TYR A 40 -4.52 6.24 -18.69
CA TYR A 40 -3.37 5.34 -18.92
C TYR A 40 -2.10 5.85 -18.24
N PHE A 41 -1.85 7.16 -18.29
CA PHE A 41 -0.72 7.79 -17.62
C PHE A 41 -0.83 7.64 -16.10
N LEU A 42 -1.99 7.95 -15.53
CA LEU A 42 -2.24 7.79 -14.08
C LEU A 42 -2.14 6.33 -13.65
N PHE A 43 -2.66 5.40 -14.45
CA PHE A 43 -2.63 3.98 -14.18
C PHE A 43 -1.20 3.44 -14.19
N PHE A 44 -0.41 3.79 -15.21
CA PHE A 44 1.00 3.41 -15.30
C PHE A 44 1.77 3.87 -14.05
N TRP A 45 1.63 5.14 -13.68
CA TRP A 45 2.35 5.68 -12.53
C TRP A 45 1.84 5.12 -11.20
N ALA A 46 0.53 4.86 -11.06
CA ALA A 46 -0.02 4.17 -9.89
C ALA A 46 0.58 2.76 -9.75
N LEU A 47 0.74 2.02 -10.86
CA LEU A 47 1.37 0.70 -10.85
C LEU A 47 2.85 0.77 -10.46
N VAL A 48 3.59 1.72 -11.04
CA VAL A 48 5.01 1.96 -10.67
C VAL A 48 5.14 2.26 -9.18
N ALA A 49 4.31 3.16 -8.64
CA ALA A 49 4.31 3.48 -7.21
C ALA A 49 3.96 2.27 -6.33
N ALA A 50 3.00 1.45 -6.76
CA ALA A 50 2.62 0.22 -6.04
C ALA A 50 3.77 -0.80 -5.95
N ILE A 51 4.53 -0.96 -7.04
CA ILE A 51 5.72 -1.83 -7.11
C ILE A 51 6.85 -1.24 -6.26
N LEU A 52 7.15 0.05 -6.42
CA LEU A 52 8.16 0.75 -5.62
C LEU A 52 7.86 0.68 -4.12
N GLY A 53 6.59 0.72 -3.71
CA GLY A 53 6.19 0.52 -2.32
C GLY A 53 6.61 -0.84 -1.76
N GLY A 54 6.44 -1.91 -2.54
CA GLY A 54 6.89 -3.25 -2.16
C GLY A 54 8.42 -3.35 -2.08
N LEU A 55 9.12 -2.82 -3.08
CA LEU A 55 10.58 -2.79 -3.11
C LEU A 55 11.18 -1.97 -1.97
N PHE A 56 10.58 -0.82 -1.67
CA PHE A 56 11.02 0.07 -0.61
C PHE A 56 10.84 -0.57 0.76
N TRP A 57 9.72 -1.28 0.99
CA TRP A 57 9.55 -2.08 2.20
C TRP A 57 10.60 -3.18 2.33
N ALA A 58 10.86 -3.93 1.25
CA ALA A 58 11.90 -4.97 1.26
C ALA A 58 13.28 -4.39 1.58
N PHE A 59 13.61 -3.21 1.02
CA PHE A 59 14.82 -2.48 1.35
C PHE A 59 14.87 -2.06 2.83
N CYS A 60 13.78 -1.49 3.37
CA CYS A 60 13.71 -1.13 4.79
C CYS A 60 13.94 -2.33 5.72
N GLN A 61 13.41 -3.51 5.38
CA GLN A 61 13.65 -4.73 6.15
C GLN A 61 15.12 -5.16 6.15
N GLN A 62 15.83 -4.97 5.04
CA GLN A 62 17.26 -5.30 4.92
C GLN A 62 18.16 -4.33 5.68
N VAL A 63 17.82 -3.03 5.65
CA VAL A 63 18.64 -1.97 6.25
C VAL A 63 18.35 -1.77 7.73
N PHE A 64 17.12 -2.02 8.18
CA PHE A 64 16.70 -1.85 9.56
C PHE A 64 16.16 -3.18 10.15
N PRO A 65 17.03 -4.16 10.43
CA PRO A 65 16.63 -5.45 11.03
C PRO A 65 15.81 -5.36 12.33
N PRO A 66 16.00 -4.36 13.23
CA PRO A 66 15.14 -4.20 14.42
C PRO A 66 13.68 -3.90 14.06
N LEU A 67 13.47 -3.25 12.91
CA LEU A 67 12.16 -3.01 12.30
C LEU A 67 11.62 -4.28 11.59
N ALA A 68 12.39 -5.38 11.58
CA ALA A 68 12.04 -6.70 11.02
C ALA A 68 12.02 -7.83 12.07
N SER A 69 12.41 -7.60 13.34
CA SER A 69 12.51 -8.63 14.39
C SER A 69 11.41 -8.60 15.46
N SER A 70 10.53 -7.60 15.50
CA SER A 70 9.33 -7.57 16.36
C SER A 70 8.17 -8.50 15.92
N PHE A 71 8.45 -9.52 15.09
CA PHE A 71 7.46 -10.17 14.23
C PHE A 71 7.34 -11.65 14.54
N ALA A 72 6.45 -11.97 15.46
CA ALA A 72 5.84 -13.28 15.52
C ALA A 72 4.49 -13.13 16.22
N CYS A 73 3.43 -13.73 15.66
CA CYS A 73 2.48 -14.39 16.55
C CYS A 73 3.33 -15.37 17.37
N SER A 74 3.35 -15.22 18.69
CA SER A 74 4.12 -16.08 19.61
C SER A 74 3.95 -17.55 19.24
N GLY A 75 4.96 -18.15 18.59
CA GLY A 75 4.95 -19.57 18.21
C GLY A 75 5.67 -20.00 16.92
N ALA A 76 5.95 -19.13 15.95
CA ALA A 76 6.56 -19.55 14.68
C ALA A 76 8.09 -19.29 14.60
N SER A 77 8.87 -20.33 14.30
CA SER A 77 10.33 -20.35 14.25
C SER A 77 10.96 -19.38 13.23
N MET A 78 12.15 -18.86 13.57
CA MET A 78 12.84 -17.73 12.93
C MET A 78 13.39 -17.95 11.49
N ALA A 79 13.13 -19.06 10.81
CA ALA A 79 13.94 -19.42 9.63
C ALA A 79 13.47 -18.95 8.23
N GLU A 80 12.24 -18.48 8.04
CA GLU A 80 11.73 -18.25 6.67
C GLU A 80 11.39 -16.78 6.35
N GLY A 81 12.04 -16.26 5.29
CA GLY A 81 11.53 -15.40 4.22
C GLY A 81 11.06 -13.96 4.49
N PRO A 82 11.12 -13.05 3.49
CA PRO A 82 10.52 -11.71 3.58
C PRO A 82 8.99 -11.78 3.70
N MET A 83 8.43 -10.89 4.50
CA MET A 83 7.05 -10.87 5.06
C MET A 83 5.94 -10.55 4.04
N LEU A 84 5.91 -11.23 2.91
CA LEU A 84 4.85 -11.08 1.91
C LEU A 84 3.90 -12.28 2.00
N GLY A 85 2.93 -12.20 2.93
CA GLY A 85 1.72 -13.03 2.90
C GLY A 85 1.77 -14.42 3.56
N GLY A 86 2.65 -14.66 4.55
CA GLY A 86 2.77 -15.94 5.28
C GLY A 86 2.69 -15.80 6.81
N SER A 87 3.04 -16.84 7.56
CA SER A 87 2.92 -17.01 9.04
C SER A 87 3.60 -15.96 9.95
N LYS A 88 4.29 -14.98 9.38
CA LYS A 88 4.93 -13.84 10.08
C LYS A 88 4.35 -12.53 9.57
N GLU A 89 3.13 -12.24 10.01
CA GLU A 89 2.42 -11.02 9.66
C GLU A 89 2.83 -9.86 10.59
N PRO A 90 2.80 -8.60 10.11
CA PRO A 90 3.24 -7.46 10.90
C PRO A 90 2.23 -7.13 12.02
N HIS A 91 2.74 -6.83 13.22
CA HIS A 91 1.92 -6.47 14.39
C HIS A 91 2.44 -5.19 15.07
N GLY A 92 1.58 -4.53 15.82
CA GLY A 92 1.85 -3.31 16.58
C GLY A 92 2.41 -2.19 15.70
N LEU A 93 3.51 -1.60 16.13
CA LEU A 93 4.17 -0.52 15.37
C LEU A 93 4.62 -0.97 13.97
N ALA A 94 4.94 -2.25 13.79
CA ALA A 94 5.33 -2.75 12.48
C ALA A 94 4.15 -2.80 11.50
N ALA A 95 2.96 -3.20 11.94
CA ALA A 95 1.74 -3.15 11.12
C ALA A 95 1.49 -1.73 10.62
N PHE A 96 1.65 -0.76 11.52
CA PHE A 96 1.52 0.66 11.22
C PHE A 96 2.55 1.15 10.19
N MET A 97 3.83 0.90 10.47
CA MET A 97 4.93 1.35 9.63
C MET A 97 4.92 0.68 8.25
N TRP A 98 4.55 -0.60 8.18
CA TRP A 98 4.39 -1.32 6.91
C TRP A 98 3.40 -0.62 5.98
N ALA A 99 2.22 -0.26 6.50
CA ALA A 99 1.20 0.40 5.70
C ALA A 99 1.67 1.77 5.20
N ILE A 100 2.39 2.53 6.04
CA ILE A 100 2.96 3.83 5.66
C ILE A 100 4.04 3.65 4.58
N VAL A 101 5.05 2.83 4.86
CA VAL A 101 6.24 2.67 4.00
C VAL A 101 5.84 2.14 2.62
N THR A 102 4.93 1.17 2.56
CA THR A 102 4.49 0.59 1.28
C THR A 102 3.58 1.52 0.47
N ASN A 103 3.00 2.57 1.06
CA ASN A 103 2.18 3.56 0.37
C ASN A 103 2.87 4.92 0.20
N LEU A 104 4.05 5.12 0.79
CA LEU A 104 4.80 6.37 0.69
C LEU A 104 5.13 6.75 -0.77
N PRO A 105 5.57 5.83 -1.66
CA PRO A 105 5.80 6.17 -3.06
C PRO A 105 4.55 6.70 -3.78
N SER A 106 3.37 6.14 -3.46
CA SER A 106 2.10 6.63 -4.00
C SER A 106 1.79 8.06 -3.54
N ALA A 107 2.03 8.37 -2.26
CA ALA A 107 1.85 9.72 -1.72
C ALA A 107 2.81 10.74 -2.36
N VAL A 108 4.08 10.36 -2.54
CA VAL A 108 5.09 11.21 -3.21
C VAL A 108 4.71 11.47 -4.67
N LEU A 109 4.29 10.43 -5.39
CA LEU A 109 3.87 10.55 -6.77
C LEU A 109 2.62 11.44 -6.91
N LEU A 110 1.62 11.26 -6.04
CA LEU A 110 0.43 12.13 -6.00
C LEU A 110 0.81 13.60 -5.79
N PHE A 111 1.78 13.87 -4.92
CA PHE A 111 2.30 15.22 -4.72
C PHE A 111 2.97 15.78 -5.98
N ILE A 112 3.84 15.00 -6.63
CA ILE A 112 4.52 15.42 -7.88
C ILE A 112 3.50 15.71 -8.98
N VAL A 113 2.51 14.83 -9.16
CA VAL A 113 1.44 14.98 -10.16
C VAL A 113 0.59 16.22 -9.85
N ALA A 114 0.20 16.44 -8.59
CA ALA A 114 -0.54 17.64 -8.20
C ALA A 114 0.28 18.93 -8.46
N ALA A 115 1.58 18.91 -8.16
CA ALA A 115 2.47 20.05 -8.40
C ALA A 115 2.66 20.36 -9.89
N ARG A 116 2.84 19.32 -10.71
CA ARG A 116 3.18 19.48 -12.12
C ARG A 116 1.98 19.86 -12.98
N TYR A 117 0.81 19.30 -12.68
CA TYR A 117 -0.38 19.41 -13.52
C TYR A 117 -1.50 20.26 -12.89
N GLY A 118 -1.29 20.80 -11.69
CA GLY A 118 -2.26 21.68 -11.04
C GLY A 118 -3.60 21.01 -10.71
N LEU A 119 -3.65 19.67 -10.68
CA LEU A 119 -4.90 18.92 -10.45
C LEU A 119 -5.55 19.24 -9.10
N LEU A 120 -4.73 19.47 -8.07
CA LEU A 120 -5.17 19.63 -6.70
C LEU A 120 -4.36 20.73 -6.00
N PRO A 121 -4.96 21.50 -5.08
CA PRO A 121 -4.22 22.42 -4.23
C PRO A 121 -3.08 21.71 -3.50
N LEU A 122 -1.86 22.21 -3.64
CA LEU A 122 -0.66 21.58 -3.09
C LEU A 122 -0.72 21.38 -1.58
N ARG A 123 -1.10 22.43 -0.84
CA ARG A 123 -1.21 22.37 0.61
C ARG A 123 -2.24 21.32 1.04
N GLY A 124 -3.43 21.33 0.45
CA GLY A 124 -4.46 20.33 0.72
C GLY A 124 -3.98 18.91 0.39
N THR A 125 -3.24 18.75 -0.70
CA THR A 125 -2.69 17.46 -1.13
C THR A 125 -1.69 16.90 -0.12
N VAL A 126 -0.75 17.71 0.36
CA VAL A 126 0.22 17.28 1.40
C VAL A 126 -0.50 16.86 2.66
N PHE A 127 -1.40 17.69 3.20
CA PHE A 127 -2.15 17.37 4.41
C PHE A 127 -2.96 16.07 4.26
N ALA A 128 -3.64 15.91 3.13
CA ALA A 128 -4.47 14.74 2.91
C ALA A 128 -3.67 13.48 2.63
N SER A 129 -2.53 13.56 1.95
CA SER A 129 -1.60 12.43 1.78
C SER A 129 -1.04 11.98 3.13
N THR A 130 -0.63 12.93 3.99
CA THR A 130 -0.17 12.61 5.35
C THR A 130 -1.27 11.96 6.17
N ALA A 131 -2.48 12.52 6.15
CA ALA A 131 -3.63 11.94 6.83
C ALA A 131 -3.91 10.51 6.31
N MET A 132 -3.92 10.31 4.99
CA MET A 132 -4.10 8.99 4.38
C MET A 132 -3.10 7.98 4.93
N LEU A 133 -1.81 8.32 4.95
CA LEU A 133 -0.76 7.41 5.45
C LEU A 133 -0.96 7.06 6.93
N LEU A 134 -1.27 8.05 7.77
CA LEU A 134 -1.53 7.82 9.19
C LEU A 134 -2.74 6.90 9.41
N PHE A 135 -3.85 7.16 8.72
CA PHE A 135 -5.06 6.35 8.83
C PHE A 135 -4.91 4.95 8.21
N LEU A 136 -4.10 4.79 7.16
CA LEU A 136 -3.71 3.47 6.64
C LEU A 136 -2.92 2.68 7.70
N GLY A 137 -2.00 3.35 8.40
CA GLY A 137 -1.30 2.77 9.55
C GLY A 137 -2.26 2.29 10.64
N LEU A 138 -3.21 3.14 11.03
CA LEU A 138 -4.24 2.78 12.03
C LEU A 138 -5.10 1.61 11.58
N ALA A 139 -5.58 1.61 10.34
CA ALA A 139 -6.34 0.50 9.77
C ALA A 139 -5.56 -0.82 9.74
N SER A 140 -4.26 -0.76 9.46
CA SER A 140 -3.38 -1.91 9.52
C SER A 140 -3.27 -2.46 10.94
N ILE A 141 -3.02 -1.61 11.95
CA ILE A 141 -3.08 -2.02 13.37
C ILE A 141 -4.45 -2.64 13.69
N MET A 142 -5.54 -2.05 13.22
CA MET A 142 -6.87 -2.59 13.50
C MET A 142 -7.04 -4.01 12.95
N PHE A 143 -6.54 -4.25 11.74
CA PHE A 143 -6.59 -5.57 11.12
C PHE A 143 -5.79 -6.63 11.89
N TYR A 144 -4.59 -6.27 12.36
CA TYR A 144 -3.65 -7.22 12.97
C TYR A 144 -3.75 -7.34 14.50
N ASP A 145 -4.16 -6.29 15.20
CA ASP A 145 -4.02 -6.20 16.67
C ASP A 145 -5.30 -5.82 17.41
N PHE A 146 -6.35 -5.35 16.73
CA PHE A 146 -7.58 -4.94 17.44
C PHE A 146 -8.21 -6.15 18.15
N PRO A 147 -8.44 -6.08 19.47
CA PRO A 147 -8.99 -7.21 20.22
C PRO A 147 -10.44 -7.46 19.78
N LEU A 148 -10.71 -8.65 19.24
CA LEU A 148 -12.03 -9.07 18.76
C LEU A 148 -12.40 -10.39 19.39
N PHE A 149 -13.39 -10.37 20.28
CA PHE A 149 -13.95 -11.60 20.88
C PHE A 149 -12.87 -12.53 21.48
N GLY A 150 -11.84 -11.96 22.12
CA GLY A 150 -10.71 -12.70 22.70
C GLY A 150 -9.56 -13.02 21.73
N PHE A 151 -9.66 -12.64 20.45
CA PHE A 151 -8.60 -12.79 19.46
C PHE A 151 -7.84 -11.47 19.22
N LYS A 152 -6.55 -11.58 18.88
CA LYS A 152 -5.69 -10.45 18.52
C LYS A 152 -5.82 -10.13 17.03
N GLY A 153 -6.76 -9.26 16.66
CA GLY A 153 -6.99 -8.83 15.27
C GLY A 153 -8.02 -9.64 14.50
N PHE A 154 -8.49 -9.05 13.39
CA PHE A 154 -9.42 -9.69 12.45
C PHE A 154 -8.79 -10.93 11.80
N ARG A 155 -7.49 -10.90 11.55
CA ARG A 155 -6.75 -12.03 10.98
C ARG A 155 -6.90 -13.31 11.81
N CYS A 156 -6.57 -13.20 13.11
CA CYS A 156 -6.62 -14.32 14.05
C CYS A 156 -8.06 -14.79 14.27
N TYR A 157 -9.01 -13.85 14.31
CA TYR A 157 -10.42 -14.17 14.44
C TYR A 157 -10.94 -14.97 13.24
N VAL A 158 -10.63 -14.58 12.01
CA VAL A 158 -11.08 -15.32 10.81
C VAL A 158 -10.40 -16.68 10.72
N ALA A 159 -9.10 -16.77 11.04
CA ALA A 159 -8.36 -18.02 11.03
C ALA A 159 -8.89 -19.06 12.04
N SER A 160 -9.53 -18.62 13.13
CA SER A 160 -10.15 -19.53 14.11
C SER A 160 -11.54 -20.04 13.68
N ARG A 161 -12.11 -19.48 12.60
CA ARG A 161 -13.33 -20.01 11.99
C ARG A 161 -12.90 -21.18 11.09
N HIS A 162 -13.50 -22.34 11.28
CA HIS A 162 -13.25 -23.55 10.47
C HIS A 162 -13.79 -23.42 9.04
N LEU A 163 -13.32 -22.42 8.31
CA LEU A 163 -13.69 -22.12 6.93
C LEU A 163 -12.77 -22.86 5.97
N SER A 164 -13.21 -23.04 4.72
CA SER A 164 -12.31 -23.48 3.66
C SER A 164 -11.20 -22.44 3.40
N TYR A 165 -10.13 -22.86 2.73
CA TYR A 165 -9.03 -21.95 2.36
C TYR A 165 -9.54 -20.75 1.55
N LEU A 166 -10.36 -21.00 0.52
CA LEU A 166 -10.94 -19.95 -0.32
C LEU A 166 -11.79 -18.96 0.49
N GLU A 167 -12.67 -19.46 1.36
CA GLU A 167 -13.52 -18.61 2.20
C GLU A 167 -12.70 -17.78 3.18
N THR A 168 -11.68 -18.37 3.79
CA THR A 168 -10.74 -17.68 4.68
C THR A 168 -10.07 -16.53 3.95
N GLU A 169 -9.48 -16.81 2.78
CA GLU A 169 -8.74 -15.81 2.01
C GLU A 169 -9.64 -14.68 1.51
N MET A 170 -10.81 -15.00 0.96
CA MET A 170 -11.75 -13.98 0.50
C MET A 170 -12.24 -13.11 1.66
N SER A 171 -12.53 -13.70 2.82
CA SER A 171 -12.94 -12.96 4.01
C SER A 171 -11.84 -12.01 4.49
N LEU A 172 -10.60 -12.49 4.57
CA LEU A 172 -9.46 -11.67 4.98
C LEU A 172 -9.23 -10.51 4.03
N VAL A 173 -9.27 -10.74 2.71
CA VAL A 173 -9.06 -9.68 1.73
C VAL A 173 -10.18 -8.65 1.74
N VAL A 174 -11.44 -9.07 1.87
CA VAL A 174 -12.58 -8.15 1.97
C VAL A 174 -12.45 -7.29 3.23
N ILE A 175 -12.18 -7.89 4.40
CA ILE A 175 -12.03 -7.14 5.66
C ILE A 175 -10.84 -6.19 5.58
N TRP A 176 -9.70 -6.68 5.09
CA TRP A 176 -8.47 -5.90 4.98
C TRP A 176 -8.62 -4.70 4.03
N SER A 177 -9.14 -4.92 2.83
CA SER A 177 -9.40 -3.85 1.86
C SER A 177 -10.47 -2.88 2.35
N ALA A 178 -11.51 -3.36 3.05
CA ALA A 178 -12.53 -2.50 3.64
C ALA A 178 -11.95 -1.59 4.72
N LEU A 179 -11.12 -2.11 5.63
CA LEU A 179 -10.45 -1.29 6.66
C LEU A 179 -9.50 -0.27 6.03
N LEU A 180 -8.65 -0.70 5.10
CA LEU A 180 -7.68 0.16 4.43
C LEU A 180 -8.32 1.16 3.46
N ALA A 181 -9.59 0.98 3.08
CA ALA A 181 -10.35 1.98 2.34
C ALA A 181 -11.13 2.91 3.28
N LEU A 182 -11.97 2.34 4.14
CA LEU A 182 -12.92 3.09 4.97
C LEU A 182 -12.20 4.04 5.92
N VAL A 183 -11.22 3.56 6.68
CA VAL A 183 -10.57 4.37 7.73
C VAL A 183 -9.86 5.60 7.14
N PRO A 184 -8.98 5.50 6.12
CA PRO A 184 -8.35 6.68 5.55
C PRO A 184 -9.30 7.59 4.81
N PHE A 185 -10.23 7.06 4.00
CA PHE A 185 -11.16 7.93 3.28
C PHE A 185 -12.16 8.61 4.22
N LEU A 186 -12.59 7.96 5.30
CA LEU A 186 -13.44 8.57 6.32
C LEU A 186 -12.67 9.64 7.10
N GLY A 187 -11.43 9.36 7.49
CA GLY A 187 -10.57 10.32 8.16
C GLY A 187 -10.34 11.58 7.32
N ILE A 188 -10.01 11.42 6.03
CA ILE A 188 -9.86 12.54 5.09
C ILE A 188 -11.20 13.27 4.92
N TYR A 189 -12.32 12.56 4.78
CA TYR A 189 -13.64 13.17 4.66
C TYR A 189 -13.97 14.03 5.88
N VAL A 190 -13.79 13.52 7.10
CA VAL A 190 -14.02 14.26 8.34
C VAL A 190 -13.11 15.48 8.44
N LEU A 191 -11.81 15.33 8.20
CA LEU A 191 -10.86 16.45 8.21
C LEU A 191 -11.19 17.52 7.15
N SER A 192 -11.72 17.11 5.99
CA SER A 192 -12.20 18.04 4.97
C SER A 192 -13.43 18.82 5.42
N ARG A 193 -14.37 18.17 6.13
CA ARG A 193 -15.57 18.81 6.70
C ARG A 193 -15.25 19.79 7.81
N LEU A 194 -14.19 19.54 8.57
CA LEU A 194 -13.68 20.47 9.59
C LEU A 194 -12.91 21.65 8.98
N GLY A 195 -12.66 21.65 7.66
CA GLY A 195 -11.93 22.72 6.96
C GLY A 195 -10.41 22.63 7.09
N TRP A 196 -9.86 21.53 7.62
CA TRP A 196 -8.43 21.39 7.90
C TRP A 196 -7.61 21.09 6.63
N ILE A 197 -8.25 20.52 5.61
CA ILE A 197 -7.63 20.15 4.34
C ILE A 197 -7.89 21.24 3.27
N GLY A 198 -7.71 22.51 3.66
CA GLY A 198 -8.09 23.70 2.88
C GLY A 198 -8.01 23.55 1.34
N GLY A 199 -9.13 23.84 0.68
CA GLY A 199 -9.28 23.75 -0.79
C GLY A 199 -9.73 22.38 -1.32
N LEU A 200 -9.78 21.33 -0.49
CA LEU A 200 -10.33 20.03 -0.86
C LEU A 200 -11.68 19.79 -0.17
N GLN A 201 -12.78 19.90 -0.92
CA GLN A 201 -14.09 19.50 -0.43
C GLN A 201 -14.35 18.03 -0.79
N GLY A 202 -14.29 17.15 0.20
CA GLY A 202 -14.70 15.76 0.02
C GLY A 202 -16.20 15.67 -0.24
N SER A 203 -16.59 14.97 -1.31
CA SER A 203 -18.00 14.62 -1.54
C SER A 203 -18.29 13.23 -0.99
N LEU A 204 -19.50 13.02 -0.45
CA LEU A 204 -19.92 11.69 0.00
C LEU A 204 -19.88 10.67 -1.16
N GLN A 205 -20.28 11.10 -2.36
CA GLN A 205 -20.21 10.26 -3.57
C GLN A 205 -18.77 9.86 -3.89
N GLY A 206 -17.83 10.81 -3.91
CA GLY A 206 -16.41 10.53 -4.16
C GLY A 206 -15.81 9.60 -3.10
N PHE A 207 -16.18 9.78 -1.83
CA PHE A 207 -15.83 8.87 -0.74
C PHE A 207 -16.35 7.45 -1.01
N LEU A 208 -17.64 7.28 -1.31
CA LEU A 208 -18.24 5.97 -1.57
C LEU A 208 -17.64 5.29 -2.80
N MET A 209 -17.36 6.06 -3.86
CA MET A 209 -16.69 5.57 -5.06
C MET A 209 -15.27 5.10 -4.76
N ALA A 210 -14.49 5.88 -4.02
CA ALA A 210 -13.13 5.52 -3.63
C ALA A 210 -13.10 4.22 -2.80
N VAL A 211 -14.02 4.08 -1.84
CA VAL A 211 -14.17 2.88 -1.02
C VAL A 211 -14.58 1.67 -1.86
N GLY A 212 -15.66 1.82 -2.65
CA GLY A 212 -16.17 0.73 -3.49
C GLY A 212 -15.16 0.26 -4.53
N LEU A 213 -14.43 1.19 -5.15
CA LEU A 213 -13.36 0.89 -6.11
C LEU A 213 -12.20 0.13 -5.43
N THR A 214 -11.79 0.56 -4.25
CA THR A 214 -10.70 -0.07 -3.50
C THR A 214 -11.03 -1.51 -3.11
N ILE A 215 -12.21 -1.72 -2.52
CA ILE A 215 -12.68 -3.05 -2.12
C ILE A 215 -12.89 -3.92 -3.37
N GLY A 216 -13.64 -3.42 -4.36
CA GLY A 216 -14.01 -4.17 -5.55
C GLY A 216 -12.80 -4.65 -6.36
N ILE A 217 -11.86 -3.76 -6.67
CA ILE A 217 -10.66 -4.11 -7.45
C ILE A 217 -9.79 -5.10 -6.68
N THR A 218 -9.56 -4.87 -5.39
CA THR A 218 -8.68 -5.73 -4.58
C THR A 218 -9.28 -7.12 -4.40
N SER A 219 -10.58 -7.21 -4.05
CA SER A 219 -11.29 -8.48 -3.91
C SER A 219 -11.40 -9.23 -5.23
N ALA A 220 -11.66 -8.55 -6.35
CA ALA A 220 -11.70 -9.20 -7.65
C ALA A 220 -10.33 -9.75 -8.06
N ALA A 221 -9.26 -8.95 -7.91
CA ALA A 221 -7.90 -9.37 -8.25
C ALA A 221 -7.48 -10.62 -7.45
N VAL A 222 -7.74 -10.64 -6.14
CA VAL A 222 -7.43 -11.82 -5.32
C VAL A 222 -8.38 -12.98 -5.61
N GLY A 223 -9.67 -12.72 -5.81
CA GLY A 223 -10.64 -13.77 -6.13
C GLY A 223 -10.28 -14.52 -7.42
N PHE A 224 -9.92 -13.79 -8.48
CA PHE A 224 -9.43 -14.39 -9.73
C PHE A 224 -8.11 -15.14 -9.53
N PHE A 225 -7.19 -14.59 -8.72
CA PHE A 225 -5.93 -15.27 -8.42
C PHE A 225 -6.15 -16.60 -7.69
N VAL A 226 -6.94 -16.61 -6.62
CA VAL A 226 -7.18 -17.83 -5.82
C VAL A 226 -8.00 -18.84 -6.62
N ALA A 227 -8.93 -18.40 -7.48
CA ALA A 227 -9.67 -19.29 -8.37
C ALA A 227 -8.76 -19.95 -9.43
N GLY A 228 -7.78 -19.22 -9.97
CA GLY A 228 -6.83 -19.75 -10.95
C GLY A 228 -5.70 -20.57 -10.33
N TYR A 229 -5.33 -20.28 -9.09
CA TYR A 229 -4.22 -20.91 -8.36
C TYR A 229 -4.68 -21.36 -6.96
N PRO A 230 -5.46 -22.45 -6.85
CA PRO A 230 -6.12 -22.85 -5.60
C PRO A 230 -5.17 -23.45 -4.54
N VAL A 231 -3.86 -23.38 -4.73
CA VAL A 231 -2.86 -24.06 -3.90
C VAL A 231 -2.04 -23.03 -3.09
N GLN A 232 -1.80 -23.33 -1.81
CA GLN A 232 -1.02 -22.50 -0.86
C GLN A 232 0.43 -22.22 -1.30
N VAL A 233 0.97 -22.94 -2.29
CA VAL A 233 2.35 -22.76 -2.79
C VAL A 233 2.59 -21.35 -3.35
N HIS A 234 1.54 -20.57 -3.62
CA HIS A 234 1.63 -19.23 -4.19
C HIS A 234 1.27 -18.08 -3.22
N GLU A 235 1.38 -18.29 -1.90
CA GLU A 235 1.06 -17.28 -0.87
C GLU A 235 1.75 -15.91 -1.10
N SER A 236 3.02 -15.90 -1.47
CA SER A 236 3.73 -14.65 -1.73
C SER A 236 3.25 -13.94 -3.00
N ALA A 237 2.96 -14.68 -4.07
CA ALA A 237 2.43 -14.10 -5.31
C ALA A 237 1.02 -13.53 -5.12
N ARG A 238 0.20 -14.20 -4.29
CA ARG A 238 -1.10 -13.70 -3.83
C ARG A 238 -0.94 -12.38 -3.06
N GLY A 239 -0.04 -12.34 -2.08
CA GLY A 239 0.23 -11.13 -1.29
C GLY A 239 0.71 -9.95 -2.14
N ILE A 240 1.56 -10.21 -3.14
CA ILE A 240 1.99 -9.22 -4.12
C ILE A 240 0.81 -8.71 -4.95
N THR A 241 -0.03 -9.61 -5.46
CA THR A 241 -1.21 -9.26 -6.27
C THR A 241 -2.19 -8.39 -5.48
N ALA A 242 -2.51 -8.80 -4.24
CA ALA A 242 -3.36 -8.03 -3.34
C ALA A 242 -2.77 -6.65 -3.03
N GLY A 243 -1.46 -6.60 -2.73
CA GLY A 243 -0.76 -5.35 -2.42
C GLY A 243 -0.72 -4.38 -3.59
N ILE A 244 -0.49 -4.86 -4.82
CA ILE A 244 -0.51 -4.03 -6.03
C ILE A 244 -1.91 -3.51 -6.30
N ALA A 245 -2.91 -4.40 -6.32
CA ALA A 245 -4.29 -4.03 -6.59
C ALA A 245 -4.80 -2.99 -5.58
N LEU A 246 -4.52 -3.20 -4.29
CA LEU A 246 -4.88 -2.24 -3.25
C LEU A 246 -4.21 -0.88 -3.49
N ARG A 247 -2.89 -0.82 -3.66
CA ARG A 247 -2.17 0.46 -3.79
C ARG A 247 -2.58 1.24 -5.04
N VAL A 248 -2.80 0.56 -6.15
CA VAL A 248 -3.32 1.18 -7.38
C VAL A 248 -4.72 1.74 -7.13
N SER A 249 -5.59 0.95 -6.50
CA SER A 249 -6.97 1.38 -6.24
C SER A 249 -7.06 2.53 -5.21
N LEU A 250 -6.21 2.54 -4.18
CA LEU A 250 -6.08 3.66 -3.23
C LEU A 250 -5.59 4.93 -3.93
N PHE A 251 -4.63 4.82 -4.86
CA PHE A 251 -4.15 5.96 -5.64
C PHE A 251 -5.29 6.60 -6.44
N PHE A 252 -6.08 5.79 -7.16
CA PHE A 252 -7.25 6.27 -7.88
C PHE A 252 -8.35 6.78 -6.96
N GLY A 253 -8.62 6.09 -5.85
CA GLY A 253 -9.62 6.50 -4.86
C GLY A 253 -9.29 7.87 -4.25
N PHE A 254 -8.01 8.17 -4.05
CA PHE A 254 -7.57 9.49 -3.58
C PHE A 254 -7.86 10.61 -4.59
N ILE A 255 -7.71 10.32 -5.88
CA ILE A 255 -8.03 11.26 -6.97
C ILE A 255 -9.56 11.41 -7.09
N LEU A 256 -10.30 10.30 -7.19
CA LEU A 256 -11.77 10.29 -7.34
C LEU A 256 -12.53 10.84 -6.12
N GLY A 257 -11.97 10.66 -4.92
CA GLY A 257 -12.52 11.21 -3.68
C GLY A 257 -12.51 12.73 -3.62
N ARG A 258 -11.87 13.39 -4.60
CA ARG A 258 -11.78 14.83 -4.75
C ARG A 258 -12.46 15.20 -6.05
N LYS A 259 -13.39 16.14 -6.00
CA LYS A 259 -13.94 16.72 -7.24
C LYS A 259 -12.77 17.28 -8.05
N LEU A 260 -12.51 16.66 -9.19
CA LEU A 260 -12.01 17.38 -10.38
C LEU A 260 -13.16 18.22 -10.93
#